data_AF-Q2CIW0-F1
#
_entry.id   AF-Q2CIW0-F1
#
_cell.length_a   1.000
_cell.length_b   1.000
_cell.length_c   1.000
_cell.angle_alpha   90.00
_cell.angle_beta   90.00
_cell.angle_gamma   90.00
#
_symmetry.space_group_name_H-M   'P 1'
#
loop_
_entity.id
_entity.type
_entity.pdbx_description
1 polymer ?
#
loop_
_entity_poly.entity_id
_entity_poly.type
_entity_poly.pdbx_seq_one_letter_code
_entity_poly.pdbx_strand_id
1 'polypeptide(L)' 'MSGGAAVAVWVIGLIVAAGLSRLLFRLVWLFALAAAVLLWLHYRADPAEAVTGYVALGAGLAALRPLRRVIRGGL' A
#
# COMPACT_ATOMS: atom_id res chain seq x y z
N MET A 1 31.28 -16.79 -11.73
CA MET A 1 30.48 -15.62 -12.18
C MET A 1 31.40 -14.40 -12.13
N SER A 2 31.55 -13.65 -13.23
CA SER A 2 32.31 -12.40 -13.19
C SER A 2 31.59 -11.39 -12.30
N GLY A 3 32.31 -10.51 -11.60
CA GLY A 3 31.72 -9.52 -10.69
C GLY A 3 30.63 -8.66 -11.37
N GLY A 4 30.79 -8.36 -12.67
CA GLY A 4 29.80 -7.62 -13.45
C GLY A 4 28.47 -8.37 -13.64
N ALA A 5 28.49 -9.70 -13.78
CA ALA A 5 27.26 -10.48 -13.92
C ALA A 5 26.45 -10.51 -12.61
N ALA A 6 27.13 -10.57 -11.46
CA ALA A 6 26.47 -10.49 -10.15
C ALA A 6 25.83 -9.12 -9.90
N VAL A 7 26.52 -8.04 -10.29
CA VAL A 7 26.00 -6.67 -10.19
C VAL A 7 24.77 -6.49 -11.09
N ALA A 8 24.80 -6.98 -12.32
CA ALA A 8 23.68 -6.88 -13.25
C ALA A 8 22.41 -7.55 -12.70
N VAL A 9 22.52 -8.74 -12.11
CA VAL A 9 21.38 -9.44 -11.49
C VAL A 9 20.80 -8.65 -10.32
N TRP A 10 21.66 -8.09 -9.46
CA TRP A 10 21.20 -7.25 -8.35
C TRP A 10 20.46 -6.00 -8.82
N VAL A 11 20.98 -5.31 -9.84
CA VAL A 11 20.34 -4.12 -10.41
C VAL A 11 18.97 -4.46 -11.01
N ILE A 12 18.86 -5.56 -11.76
CA ILE A 12 17.58 -6.02 -12.31
C ILE A 12 16.61 -6.35 -11.19
N GLY A 13 17.06 -7.06 -10.14
CA GLY A 13 16.24 -7.38 -8.97
C GLY A 13 15.67 -6.14 -8.29
N LEU A 14 16.48 -5.10 -8.10
CA LEU A 14 16.05 -3.83 -7.52
C LEU A 14 15.02 -3.10 -8.39
N ILE A 15 15.21 -3.08 -9.72
CA ILE A 15 14.26 -2.46 -10.65
C ILE A 15 12.91 -3.17 -10.59
N VAL A 16 12.91 -4.51 -10.61
CA VAL A 16 11.69 -5.32 -10.49
C VAL A 16 11.00 -5.07 -9.15
N ALA A 17 11.75 -5.07 -8.05
CA ALA A 17 11.21 -4.81 -6.72
C ALA A 17 10.59 -3.40 -6.61
N ALA A 18 11.24 -2.39 -7.20
CA ALA A 18 10.72 -1.03 -7.26
C ALA A 18 9.44 -0.93 -8.11
N GLY A 19 9.40 -1.62 -9.25
CA GLY A 19 8.21 -1.71 -10.12
C GLY A 19 7.04 -2.37 -9.40
N LEU A 20 7.27 -3.52 -8.76
CA LEU A 20 6.28 -4.25 -8.00
C LEU A 20 5.74 -3.43 -6.82
N SER A 21 6.64 -2.74 -6.10
CA SER A 21 6.26 -1.87 -4.99
C SER A 21 5.31 -0.75 -5.43
N ARG A 22 5.56 -0.15 -6.61
CA ARG A 22 4.67 0.87 -7.19
C ARG A 22 3.32 0.30 -7.58
N LEU A 23 3.30 -0.90 -8.16
CA LEU A 23 2.07 -1.59 -8.55
C LEU A 23 1.20 -1.93 -7.33
N LEU A 24 1.80 -2.51 -6.29
CA LEU A 24 1.11 -2.81 -5.03
C LEU A 24 0.53 -1.54 -4.40
N PHE A 25 1.27 -0.44 -4.43
CA PHE A 25 0.76 0.84 -3.92
C PHE A 25 -0.47 1.35 -4.69
N ARG A 26 -0.46 1.20 -6.02
CA ARG A 26 -1.63 1.55 -6.85
C ARG A 26 -2.81 0.65 -6.53
N LEU A 27 -2.57 -0.65 -6.34
CA LEU A 27 -3.62 -1.61 -6.02
C LEU A 27 -4.25 -1.31 -4.65
N VAL A 28 -3.45 -0.98 -3.64
CA VAL A 28 -3.95 -0.58 -2.32
C VAL A 28 -4.81 0.68 -2.42
N TRP A 29 -4.43 1.65 -3.25
CA TRP A 29 -5.24 2.85 -3.49
C TRP A 29 -6.56 2.56 -4.19
N LEU A 30 -6.54 1.71 -5.23
CA LEU A 30 -7.76 1.29 -5.92
C LEU A 30 -8.69 0.51 -4.98
N PHE A 31 -8.13 -0.38 -4.17
CA PHE A 31 -8.87 -1.10 -3.13
C PHE A 31 -9.48 -0.13 -2.12
N ALA A 32 -8.71 0.81 -1.59
CA ALA A 32 -9.19 1.79 -0.63
C ALA A 32 -10.34 2.64 -1.21
N LEU A 33 -10.25 3.02 -2.49
CA LEU A 33 -11.31 3.74 -3.17
C LEU A 33 -12.56 2.87 -3.35
N ALA A 34 -12.41 1.62 -3.79
CA ALA A 34 -13.53 0.70 -3.94
C ALA A 34 -14.24 0.43 -2.59
N ALA A 35 -13.47 0.20 -1.53
CA ALA A 35 -13.99 0.01 -0.19
C ALA A 35 -14.69 1.28 0.34
N ALA A 36 -14.13 2.47 0.10
CA ALA A 36 -14.77 3.72 0.47
C ALA A 36 -16.12 3.95 -0.25
N VAL A 37 -16.21 3.58 -1.53
CA VAL A 37 -17.48 3.64 -2.29
C VAL A 37 -18.49 2.62 -1.75
N LEU A 38 -18.04 1.40 -1.43
CA LEU A 38 -18.91 0.37 -0.87
C LEU A 38 -19.46 0.77 0.50
N LEU A 39 -18.61 1.33 1.36
CA LEU A 39 -19.00 1.87 2.67
C LEU A 39 -19.99 3.03 2.54
N TRP A 40 -19.87 3.85 1.49
CA TRP A 40 -20.81 4.95 1.25
C TRP A 40 -22.18 4.35 0.96
N LEU A 41 -22.24 3.42 0.01
CA LEU A 41 -23.48 2.74 -0.35
C LEU A 41 -24.11 2.04 0.86
N HIS A 42 -23.27 1.43 1.70
CA HIS A 42 -23.70 0.74 2.91
C HIS A 42 -24.17 1.68 4.03
N TYR A 43 -23.70 2.94 4.05
CA TYR A 43 -24.07 3.93 5.07
C TYR A 43 -25.58 4.13 5.22
N ARG A 44 -26.34 3.91 4.15
CA ARG A 44 -27.82 4.01 4.18
C ARG A 44 -28.48 2.84 4.91
N ALA A 45 -27.83 1.68 4.95
CA ALA A 45 -28.33 0.48 5.62
C ALA A 45 -27.91 0.46 7.09
N ASP A 46 -26.61 0.67 7.36
CA ASP A 46 -26.07 0.78 8.71
C ASP A 46 -24.96 1.85 8.77
N PRO A 47 -25.26 3.04 9.33
CA PRO A 47 -24.28 4.11 9.42
C PRO A 47 -23.19 3.84 10.46
N ALA A 48 -23.47 3.05 11.51
CA ALA A 48 -22.49 2.78 12.56
C ALA A 48 -21.39 1.86 12.03
N GLU A 49 -21.77 0.76 11.39
CA GLU A 49 -20.81 -0.15 10.76
C GLU A 49 -20.01 0.56 9.65
N ALA A 50 -20.67 1.38 8.83
CA ALA A 50 -19.99 2.16 7.80
C ALA A 50 -18.94 3.13 8.36
N VAL A 51 -19.23 3.86 9.44
CA VAL A 51 -18.25 4.74 10.10
C VAL A 51 -17.07 3.94 10.63
N THR A 52 -17.30 2.79 11.28
CA THR A 52 -16.20 1.95 11.77
C THR A 52 -15.30 1.45 10.63
N GLY A 53 -15.89 1.08 9.50
CA GLY A 53 -15.16 0.69 8.30
C GLY A 53 -14.30 1.83 7.73
N TYR A 54 -14.84 3.05 7.67
CA TYR A 54 -14.07 4.23 7.26
C TYR A 54 -12.92 4.55 8.21
N VAL A 55 -13.14 4.41 9.52
CA VAL A 55 -12.10 4.61 10.54
C VAL A 55 -11.00 3.57 10.37
N ALA A 56 -11.34 2.29 10.20
CA ALA A 56 -10.36 1.22 9.97
C ALA A 56 -9.55 1.45 8.68
N LEU A 57 -10.22 1.85 7.60
CA LEU A 57 -9.59 2.15 6.32
C LEU A 57 -8.66 3.37 6.43
N GLY A 58 -9.10 4.44 7.09
CA GLY A 58 -8.30 5.63 7.35
C GLY A 58 -7.09 5.35 8.26
N ALA A 59 -7.27 4.54 9.30
CA ALA A 59 -6.19 4.13 10.21
C ALA A 59 -5.12 3.30 9.47
N GLY A 60 -5.52 2.35 8.63
CA GLY A 60 -4.60 1.58 7.78
C GLY A 60 -3.80 2.47 6.83
N LEU A 61 -4.45 3.44 6.19
CA LEU A 61 -3.78 4.43 5.32
C LEU A 61 -2.83 5.35 6.09
N ALA A 62 -3.20 5.79 7.29
CA ALA A 62 -2.35 6.61 8.14
C ALA A 62 -1.10 5.86 8.61
N ALA A 63 -1.22 4.57 8.94
CA ALA A 63 -0.12 3.71 9.37
C ALA A 63 0.92 3.44 8.26
N LEU A 64 0.57 3.60 6.99
CA LEU A 64 1.50 3.45 5.87
C LEU A 64 2.63 4.48 5.87
N ARG A 65 2.42 5.69 6.41
CA ARG A 65 3.46 6.73 6.51
C ARG A 65 4.61 6.38 7.48
N PRO A 66 4.35 6.07 8.77
CA PRO A 66 5.40 5.67 9.70
C PRO A 66 6.06 4.35 9.27
N LEU A 67 5.29 3.40 8.72
CA LEU A 67 5.84 2.14 8.20
C LEU A 67 6.88 2.40 7.10
N ARG A 68 6.58 3.29 6.15
CA ARG A 68 7.54 3.73 5.13
C ARG A 68 8.78 4.42 5.70
N ARG A 69 8.65 5.11 6.83
CA ARG A 69 9.77 5.79 7.50
C ARG A 69 10.73 4.78 8.12
N VAL A 70 10.19 3.78 8.83
CA VAL A 70 10.96 2.67 9.43
C VAL A 70 11.66 1.86 8.34
N ILE A 71 10.97 1.53 7.24
CA ILE A 71 11.56 0.78 6.11
C ILE A 71 12.71 1.56 5.45
N ARG A 72 12.65 2.89 5.43
CA ARG A 72 13.71 3.75 4.89
C ARG A 72 14.83 4.04 5.89
N GLY A 73 14.83 3.38 7.05
CA GLY A 73 15.86 3.56 8.09
C GLY A 73 15.75 4.86 8.88
N GLY A 74 14.60 5.55 8.81
CA GLY A 74 14.36 6.78 9.57
C GLY A 74 13.80 6.48 10.95
N LEU A 75 14.68 6.23 11.92
CA LEU A 75 14.45 6.37 13.35
C LEU A 75 15.47 7.36 13.91
#